data_AF-A0A9D8VRZ8-F1
#
_entry.id   AF-A0A9D8VRZ8-F1
#
_cell.length_a   1.000
_cell.length_b   1.000
_cell.length_c   1.000
_cell.angle_alpha   90.00
_cell.angle_beta   90.00
_cell.angle_gamma   90.00
#
_symmetry.space_group_name_H-M   'P 1'
#
loop_
_entity.id
_entity.type
_entity.pdbx_description
1 polymer ?
#
loop_
_entity_poly.entity_id
_entity_poly.type
_entity_poly.pdbx_seq_one_letter_code
_entity_poly.pdbx_strand_id
1 'polypeptide(L)'
;MSDTIFSETARIIAEKIERDPAEITPETELSTIDIQSLELAEVIFDLEDRFEIEIELNAADAWEQLKTVGDVCDAVRGLVEKSASA
;
A
#
# COMPACT_ATOMS: atom_id res chain seq x y z
N MET A 1 -12.17 7.58 -13.41
CA MET A 1 -11.85 7.27 -12.00
C MET A 1 -10.70 6.28 -12.02
N SER A 2 -9.49 6.75 -12.31
CA SER A 2 -8.37 5.86 -12.61
C SER A 2 -7.48 5.82 -11.36
N ASP A 3 -7.54 4.68 -10.66
CA ASP A 3 -6.69 4.25 -9.54
C ASP A 3 -6.53 5.22 -8.35
N THR A 4 -7.65 5.57 -7.71
CA THR A 4 -7.64 6.23 -6.39
C THR A 4 -6.86 5.43 -5.35
N ILE A 5 -6.91 4.10 -5.41
CA ILE A 5 -6.17 3.20 -4.51
C ILE A 5 -4.66 3.42 -4.67
N PHE A 6 -4.14 3.38 -5.89
CA PHE A 6 -2.73 3.66 -6.14
C PHE A 6 -2.34 5.06 -5.68
N SER A 7 -3.14 6.07 -6.01
CA SER A 7 -2.84 7.45 -5.64
C SER A 7 -2.79 7.63 -4.13
N GLU A 8 -3.68 6.99 -3.37
CA GLU A 8 -3.68 7.06 -1.90
C GLU A 8 -2.55 6.22 -1.31
N THR A 9 -2.35 4.98 -1.75
CA THR A 9 -1.25 4.11 -1.29
C THR A 9 0.11 4.77 -1.56
N ALA A 10 0.36 5.23 -2.78
CA ALA A 10 1.60 5.92 -3.15
C ALA A 10 1.79 7.20 -2.34
N ARG A 11 0.72 7.95 -2.07
CA ARG A 11 0.78 9.15 -1.23
C ARG A 11 1.13 8.84 0.22
N ILE A 12 0.50 7.84 0.84
CA ILE A 12 0.78 7.44 2.22
C ILE A 12 2.23 6.95 2.32
N ILE A 13 2.64 6.08 1.41
CA ILE A 13 4.03 5.58 1.35
C ILE A 13 5.01 6.74 1.19
N ALA A 14 4.78 7.64 0.24
CA ALA A 14 5.62 8.80 -0.02
C ALA A 14 5.74 9.73 1.19
N GLU A 15 4.66 9.95 1.93
CA GLU A 15 4.66 10.74 3.16
C GLU A 15 5.53 10.08 4.24
N LYS A 16 5.47 8.75 4.37
CA LYS A 16 6.25 7.99 5.35
C LYS A 16 7.75 7.99 5.06
N ILE A 17 8.14 7.95 3.78
CA ILE A 17 9.55 7.95 3.36
C ILE A 17 10.08 9.35 3.00
N GLU A 18 9.30 10.40 3.29
CA GLU A 18 9.62 11.80 2.98
C GLU A 18 10.01 12.04 1.50
N ARG A 19 9.31 11.38 0.58
CA ARG A 19 9.51 11.50 -0.87
C ARG A 19 8.30 12.07 -1.59
N ASP A 20 8.49 12.41 -2.85
CA ASP A 20 7.40 12.84 -3.70
C ASP A 20 6.63 11.61 -4.22
N PRO A 21 5.30 11.55 -4.08
CA PRO A 21 4.51 10.44 -4.62
C PRO A 21 4.58 10.35 -6.14
N ALA A 22 4.97 11.41 -6.84
CA ALA A 22 5.21 11.37 -8.29
C ALA A 22 6.50 10.60 -8.66
N GLU A 23 7.44 10.43 -7.71
CA GLU A 23 8.63 9.60 -7.91
C GLU A 23 8.38 8.13 -7.56
N ILE A 24 7.28 7.82 -6.88
CA ILE A 24 6.86 6.46 -6.59
C ILE A 24 6.24 5.85 -7.86
N THR A 25 6.87 4.78 -8.35
CA THR A 25 6.31 3.97 -9.43
C THR A 25 5.85 2.63 -8.88
N PRO A 26 4.90 1.94 -9.53
CA PRO A 26 4.52 0.58 -9.14
C PRO A 26 5.70 -0.41 -9.22
N GLU A 27 6.75 -0.10 -9.99
CA GLU A 27 7.97 -0.90 -10.09
C GLU A 27 8.98 -0.60 -8.97
N THR A 28 8.73 0.43 -8.15
CA THR A 28 9.62 0.81 -7.05
C THR A 28 9.55 -0.25 -5.95
N GLU A 29 10.70 -0.83 -5.61
CA GLU A 29 10.82 -1.84 -4.55
C GLU A 29 10.76 -1.19 -3.17
N LEU A 30 9.92 -1.70 -2.27
CA LEU A 30 9.81 -1.21 -0.89
C LEU A 30 11.19 -1.18 -0.20
N SER A 31 11.99 -2.24 -0.38
CA SER A 31 13.35 -2.32 0.14
C SER A 31 14.31 -1.24 -0.38
N THR A 32 14.01 -0.59 -1.51
CA THR A 32 14.85 0.47 -2.08
C THR A 32 14.46 1.88 -1.63
N ILE A 33 13.25 2.05 -1.10
CA ILE A 33 12.69 3.36 -0.73
C ILE A 33 12.83 3.69 0.77
N ASP A 34 13.74 3.02 1.48
CA ASP A 34 13.99 3.18 2.92
C ASP A 34 12.76 2.91 3.80
N ILE A 35 11.69 2.31 3.25
CA ILE A 35 10.51 1.94 4.04
C ILE A 35 10.87 0.74 4.93
N GLN A 36 10.46 0.75 6.19
CA GLN A 36 10.61 -0.38 7.11
C GLN A 36 9.27 -1.09 7.35
N SER A 37 9.33 -2.24 8.03
CA SER A 37 8.11 -2.97 8.44
C SER A 37 7.17 -2.14 9.31
N LEU A 38 7.69 -1.15 10.05
CA LEU A 38 6.89 -0.22 10.84
C LEU A 38 6.09 0.73 9.94
N GLU A 39 6.73 1.41 9.00
CA GLU A 39 6.03 2.29 8.04
C GLU A 39 5.02 1.49 7.20
N LEU A 40 5.36 0.26 6.78
CA LEU A 40 4.39 -0.59 6.06
C LEU A 40 3.18 -0.93 6.93
N ALA A 41 3.37 -1.22 8.22
CA ALA A 41 2.26 -1.48 9.13
C ALA A 41 1.35 -0.26 9.28
N GLU A 42 1.93 0.94 9.35
CA GLU A 42 1.16 2.19 9.38
C GLU A 42 0.42 2.42 8.06
N VAL A 43 1.05 2.16 6.91
CA VAL A 43 0.42 2.26 5.58
C VAL A 43 -0.79 1.34 5.49
N ILE A 44 -0.65 0.07 5.90
CA ILE A 44 -1.74 -0.90 5.91
C ILE A 44 -2.89 -0.40 6.78
N PHE A 45 -2.61 0.07 7.99
CA PHE A 45 -3.64 0.57 8.91
C PHE A 45 -4.38 1.79 8.35
N ASP A 46 -3.65 2.72 7.73
CA ASP A 46 -4.24 3.93 7.11
C ASP A 46 -5.13 3.56 5.89
N LEU A 47 -4.74 2.52 5.15
CA LEU A 47 -5.52 1.98 4.04
C LEU A 47 -6.78 1.24 4.52
N GLU A 48 -6.68 0.44 5.57
CA GLU A 48 -7.82 -0.23 6.20
C GLU A 48 -8.89 0.77 6.65
N ASP A 49 -8.48 1.84 7.34
CA ASP A 49 -9.39 2.91 7.80
C ASP A 49 -9.97 3.70 6.61
N ARG A 50 -9.14 4.06 5.61
CA ARG A 50 -9.61 4.83 4.44
C ARG A 50 -10.59 4.09 3.55
N PHE A 51 -10.34 2.81 3.33
CA PHE A 51 -11.14 1.99 2.42
C PHE A 51 -12.21 1.17 3.14
N GLU A 52 -12.27 1.26 4.49
CA GLU A 52 -13.13 0.44 5.34
C GLU A 52 -12.99 -1.05 5.02
N ILE A 53 -11.74 -1.51 4.86
CA ILE A 53 -11.39 -2.91 4.57
C ILE A 53 -10.63 -3.54 5.73
N GLU A 54 -10.60 -4.86 5.77
CA GLU A 54 -9.76 -5.64 6.68
C GLU A 54 -8.74 -6.42 5.85
N ILE A 55 -7.45 -6.11 6.04
CA ILE A 55 -6.36 -6.81 5.37
C ILE A 55 -5.99 -8.02 6.25
N GLU A 56 -6.43 -9.22 5.85
CA GLU A 56 -6.03 -10.51 6.48
C GLU A 56 -4.53 -10.86 6.27
N LEU A 57 -3.70 -9.87 5.92
CA LEU A 57 -2.26 -9.94 5.77
C LEU A 57 -1.63 -8.95 6.75
N ASN A 58 -0.98 -9.48 7.78
CA ASN A 58 -0.24 -8.63 8.72
C ASN A 58 0.90 -7.92 7.97
N ALA A 59 1.40 -6.81 8.52
CA ALA A 59 2.51 -6.07 7.92
C ALA A 59 3.74 -6.94 7.59
N ALA A 60 4.00 -7.98 8.38
CA ALA A 60 5.07 -8.94 8.10
C ALA A 60 4.78 -9.81 6.86
N ASP A 61 3.58 -10.38 6.74
CA ASP A 61 3.17 -11.19 5.58
C ASP A 61 3.12 -10.34 4.31
N ALA A 62 2.60 -9.11 4.43
CA ALA A 62 2.60 -8.11 3.40
C ALA A 62 4.04 -7.74 3.00
N TRP A 63 4.96 -7.57 3.95
CA TRP A 63 6.37 -7.30 3.66
C TRP A 63 7.07 -8.45 2.90
N GLU A 64 6.73 -9.70 3.21
CA GLU A 64 7.32 -10.86 2.54
C GLU A 64 6.72 -11.12 1.15
N GLN A 65 5.43 -10.83 0.96
CA GLN A 65 4.73 -11.06 -0.30
C GLN A 65 4.81 -9.87 -1.25
N LEU A 66 4.78 -8.64 -0.73
CA LEU A 66 4.73 -7.40 -1.50
C LEU A 66 6.15 -6.84 -1.57
N LYS A 67 6.77 -6.95 -2.76
CA LYS A 67 8.13 -6.44 -2.96
C LYS A 67 8.14 -5.02 -3.50
N THR A 68 7.10 -4.65 -4.23
CA THR A 68 6.98 -3.36 -4.90
C THR A 68 5.75 -2.59 -4.43
N VAL A 69 5.74 -1.28 -4.63
CA VAL A 69 4.55 -0.46 -4.37
C VAL A 69 3.36 -0.91 -5.22
N GLY A 70 3.63 -1.40 -6.44
CA GLY A 70 2.61 -1.99 -7.31
C GLY A 70 1.93 -3.19 -6.68
N ASP A 71 2.70 -4.11 -6.10
CA ASP A 71 2.15 -5.27 -5.39
C ASP A 71 1.24 -4.84 -4.23
N VAL A 72 1.67 -3.86 -3.43
CA VAL A 72 0.85 -3.34 -2.31
C VAL A 72 -0.46 -2.79 -2.82
N CYS A 73 -0.41 -1.98 -3.87
CA CYS A 73 -1.61 -1.42 -4.46
C CYS A 73 -2.54 -2.49 -5.03
N ASP A 74 -2.01 -3.51 -5.69
CA ASP A 74 -2.80 -4.60 -6.28
C ASP A 74 -3.47 -5.46 -5.19
N ALA A 75 -2.73 -5.75 -4.11
CA ALA A 75 -3.26 -6.47 -2.96
C ALA A 75 -4.43 -5.72 -2.29
N VAL A 76 -4.26 -4.43 -2.03
CA VAL A 76 -5.30 -3.57 -1.46
C VAL A 76 -6.49 -3.47 -2.42
N ARG A 77 -6.23 -3.28 -3.71
CA ARG A 77 -7.27 -3.24 -4.75
C ARG A 77 -8.10 -4.53 -4.78
N GLY A 78 -7.46 -5.69 -4.76
CA GLY A 78 -8.17 -6.97 -4.72
C GLY A 78 -9.05 -7.13 -3.48
N LEU A 79 -8.61 -6.63 -2.32
CA LEU A 79 -9.39 -6.64 -1.09
C LEU A 79 -10.57 -5.66 -1.12
N VAL A 80 -10.36 -4.44 -1.61
CA VAL A 80 -11.43 -3.45 -1.80
C VAL A 80 -12.49 -3.97 -2.77
N GLU A 81 -12.09 -4.53 -3.91
CA GLU A 81 -13.04 -5.09 -4.89
C GLU A 81 -13.82 -6.28 -4.33
N LYS A 82 -13.18 -7.12 -3.49
CA LYS A 82 -13.83 -8.24 -2.81
C LYS A 82 -14.78 -7.76 -1.71
N SER A 83 -14.40 -6.75 -0.93
CA SER A 83 -15.22 -6.16 0.14
C SER A 83 -16.43 -5.40 -0.43
N ALA A 84 -16.23 -4.62 -1.49
CA ALA A 84 -17.29 -3.83 -2.12
C ALA A 84 -18.33 -4.68 -2.89
N SER A 85 -18.02 -5.95 -3.18
CA SER A 85 -18.92 -6.87 -3.87
C SER A 85 -19.65 -7.85 -2.92
N ALA A 86 -19.43 -7.75 -1.60
CA ALA A 86 -20.07 -8.56 -0.57
C ALA A 86 -21.21 -7.79 0.12
#